data_AF-A0A3N5JT26-F1
#
_entry.id   AF-A0A3N5JT26-F1
#
_cell.length_a   1.000
_cell.length_b   1.000
_cell.length_c   1.000
_cell.angle_alpha   90.00
_cell.angle_beta   90.00
_cell.angle_gamma   90.00
#
_symmetry.space_group_name_H-M   'P 1'
#
loop_
_entity.id
_entity.type
_entity.pdbx_description
1 polymer ?
#
loop_
_entity_poly.entity_id
_entity_poly.type
_entity_poly.pdbx_seq_one_letter_code
_entity_poly.pdbx_strand_id
1 'polypeptide(L)'
;PVEVGPECSRRWAEAIGRALRSRDRGCAPAERFLDLYYDDLVANPVGAVRKVYGHFDLPFPQDMEQRIGDFYRRNPKDRFGTHRYSLEQFGMNREEEMRRYAAYRERFRL
;
A
#
# COMPACT_ATOMS: atom_id res chain seq x y z
N PRO A 1 -6.26 23.42 -4.05
CA PRO A 1 -6.20 22.00 -4.47
C PRO A 1 -5.07 21.70 -5.47
N VAL A 2 -4.90 22.54 -6.49
CA VAL A 2 -3.93 22.36 -7.60
C VAL A 2 -2.47 22.38 -7.14
N GLU A 3 -2.14 23.14 -6.08
CA GLU A 3 -0.79 23.11 -5.49
C GLU A 3 -0.58 21.93 -4.53
N VAL A 4 -1.65 21.47 -3.88
CA VAL A 4 -1.62 20.38 -2.89
C VAL A 4 -1.34 19.03 -3.53
N GLY A 5 -1.86 18.77 -4.74
CA GLY A 5 -1.61 17.51 -5.46
C GLY A 5 -0.12 17.22 -5.68
N PRO A 6 0.61 18.11 -6.41
CA PRO A 6 2.03 17.95 -6.66
C PRO A 6 2.87 17.94 -5.39
N GLU A 7 2.51 18.77 -4.40
CA GLU A 7 3.17 18.76 -3.10
C GLU A 7 3.02 17.41 -2.38
N CYS A 8 1.78 16.90 -2.28
CA CYS A 8 1.50 15.60 -1.67
C CYS A 8 2.26 14.49 -2.39
N SER A 9 2.20 14.43 -3.72
CA SER A 9 2.90 13.39 -4.47
C SER A 9 4.42 13.46 -4.26
N ARG A 10 5.02 14.66 -4.30
CA ARG A 10 6.45 14.83 -4.02
C ARG A 10 6.83 14.33 -2.63
N ARG A 11 6.07 14.72 -1.61
CA ARG A 11 6.29 14.27 -0.22
C ARG A 11 6.22 12.75 -0.10
N TRP A 12 5.24 12.11 -0.75
CA TRP A 12 5.11 10.66 -0.76
C TRP A 12 6.28 9.96 -1.46
N ALA A 13 6.68 10.45 -2.64
CA ALA A 13 7.81 9.89 -3.37
C ALA A 13 9.12 10.00 -2.57
N GLU A 14 9.36 11.15 -1.93
CA GLU A 14 10.51 11.36 -1.05
C GLU A 14 10.48 10.43 0.16
N ALA A 15 9.33 10.31 0.83
CA ALA A 15 9.17 9.47 2.00
C ALA A 15 9.42 7.99 1.68
N ILE A 16 8.81 7.46 0.61
CA ILE A 16 9.03 6.09 0.14
C ILE A 16 10.49 5.88 -0.22
N GLY A 17 11.09 6.80 -0.98
CA GLY A 17 12.49 6.71 -1.35
C GLY A 17 13.44 6.69 -0.14
N ARG A 18 13.16 7.50 0.89
CA ARG A 18 13.92 7.51 2.14
C ARG A 18 13.77 6.21 2.92
N ALA A 19 12.55 5.69 3.05
CA ALA A 19 12.27 4.44 3.74
C ALA A 19 12.99 3.26 3.06
N LEU A 20 12.90 3.16 1.74
CA LEU A 20 13.57 2.11 0.98
C LEU A 20 15.10 2.20 1.07
N ARG A 21 15.68 3.39 0.94
CA ARG A 21 17.13 3.57 1.16
C ARG A 21 17.57 3.19 2.57
N SER A 22 16.74 3.46 3.59
CA SER A 22 17.03 3.05 4.96
C SER A 22 17.02 1.53 5.10
N ARG A 23 16.00 0.86 4.53
CA ARG A 23 15.92 -0.61 4.46
C ARG A 23 17.14 -1.20 3.73
N ASP A 24 17.51 -0.66 2.58
CA ASP A 24 18.63 -1.15 1.76
C ASP A 24 19.99 -0.97 2.44
N ARG A 25 20.11 0.02 3.35
CA ARG A 25 21.28 0.23 4.19
C ARG A 25 21.32 -0.67 5.43
N GLY A 26 20.36 -1.58 5.59
CA GLY A 26 20.32 -2.54 6.69
C GLY A 26 19.87 -1.94 8.02
N CYS A 27 18.89 -1.01 8.02
CA CYS A 27 18.33 -0.49 9.27
C CYS A 27 17.67 -1.58 10.15
N ALA A 28 17.35 -2.73 9.56
CA ALA A 28 16.98 -3.98 10.22
C ALA A 28 17.30 -5.18 9.30
N PRO A 29 17.33 -6.42 9.83
CA PRO A 29 17.42 -7.63 9.01
C PRO A 29 16.30 -7.74 7.97
N ALA A 30 16.56 -8.39 6.83
CA ALA A 30 15.64 -8.43 5.69
C ALA A 30 14.30 -9.10 6.03
N GLU A 31 14.33 -10.12 6.89
CA GLU A 31 13.20 -10.86 7.44
C GLU A 31 12.30 -10.04 8.37
N ARG A 32 12.70 -8.81 8.73
CA ARG A 32 11.82 -7.87 9.45
C ARG A 32 10.89 -7.10 8.51
N PHE A 33 10.99 -7.31 7.21
CA PHE A 33 10.19 -6.61 6.20
C PHE A 33 9.37 -7.60 5.36
N LEU A 34 8.04 -7.42 5.40
CA LEU A 34 7.12 -8.08 4.50
C LEU A 34 6.55 -7.07 3.50
N ASP A 35 6.74 -7.34 2.21
CA ASP A 35 6.08 -6.60 1.14
C ASP A 35 4.71 -7.25 0.83
N LEU A 36 3.64 -6.52 1.13
CA LEU A 36 2.25 -6.96 0.92
C LEU A 36 1.59 -6.07 -0.14
N TYR A 37 1.09 -6.70 -1.20
CA TYR A 37 0.51 -5.99 -2.33
C TYR A 37 -0.96 -5.68 -2.05
N TYR A 38 -1.39 -4.48 -2.46
CA TYR A 38 -2.78 -4.07 -2.28
C TYR A 38 -3.74 -5.01 -3.03
N ASP A 39 -3.38 -5.46 -4.23
CA ASP A 39 -4.22 -6.36 -5.02
C ASP A 39 -4.35 -7.74 -4.35
N ASP A 40 -3.28 -8.27 -3.75
CA ASP A 40 -3.34 -9.51 -2.95
C ASP A 40 -4.30 -9.35 -1.76
N LEU A 41 -4.23 -8.20 -1.07
CA LEU A 41 -5.07 -7.91 0.08
C LEU A 41 -6.56 -7.80 -0.30
N VAL A 42 -6.87 -7.17 -1.43
CA VAL A 42 -8.25 -7.02 -1.91
C VAL A 42 -8.79 -8.34 -2.43
N ALA A 43 -7.99 -9.11 -3.18
CA ALA A 43 -8.42 -10.38 -3.77
C ALA A 43 -8.61 -11.48 -2.71
N ASN A 44 -7.74 -11.53 -1.69
CA ASN A 44 -7.81 -12.53 -0.64
C ASN A 44 -7.34 -11.95 0.72
N PRO A 45 -8.22 -11.26 1.46
CA PRO A 45 -7.87 -10.65 2.75
C PRO A 45 -7.39 -11.66 3.79
N VAL A 46 -8.00 -12.85 3.84
CA VAL A 46 -7.60 -13.91 4.77
C VAL A 46 -6.20 -14.42 4.45
N GLY A 47 -5.92 -14.68 3.17
CA GLY A 47 -4.60 -15.08 2.70
C GLY A 47 -3.53 -14.03 2.99
N ALA A 48 -3.84 -12.75 2.76
CA ALA A 48 -2.94 -11.63 3.07
C ALA A 48 -2.61 -11.55 4.57
N VAL A 49 -3.61 -11.66 5.46
CA VAL A 49 -3.36 -11.65 6.91
C VAL A 49 -2.58 -12.90 7.33
N ARG A 50 -2.90 -14.07 6.79
CA ARG A 50 -2.14 -15.31 7.07
C ARG A 50 -0.67 -15.19 6.64
N LYS A 51 -0.39 -14.55 5.50
CA LYS A 51 0.97 -14.25 5.04
C LYS A 51 1.73 -13.36 6.03
N VAL A 52 1.08 -12.35 6.62
CA VAL A 52 1.66 -11.51 7.67
C VAL A 52 2.03 -12.33 8.90
N TYR A 53 1.11 -13.14 9.42
CA TYR A 53 1.35 -13.97 10.59
C TYR A 53 2.48 -14.99 10.35
N GLY A 54 2.45 -15.69 9.22
CA GLY A 54 3.47 -16.67 8.87
C GLY A 54 4.85 -16.06 8.67
N HIS A 55 4.95 -14.86 8.08
CA HIS A 55 6.24 -14.20 7.88
C HIS A 55 6.92 -13.80 9.20
N PHE A 56 6.14 -13.38 10.20
CA PHE A 56 6.66 -12.96 11.50
C PHE A 56 6.63 -14.06 12.58
N ASP A 57 6.38 -15.32 12.17
CA ASP A 57 6.27 -16.49 13.07
C ASP A 57 5.28 -16.26 14.23
N LEU A 58 4.14 -15.62 13.92
CA LEU A 58 3.08 -15.36 14.87
C LEU A 58 1.99 -16.44 14.78
N PRO A 59 1.44 -16.89 15.92
CA PRO A 59 0.35 -17.86 15.93
C PRO A 59 -0.90 -17.24 15.29
N PHE A 60 -1.44 -17.89 14.26
CA PHE A 60 -2.68 -17.44 13.59
C PHE A 60 -3.90 -17.87 14.43
N PRO A 61 -4.69 -16.93 14.98
CA PRO A 61 -5.84 -17.28 15.83
C PRO A 61 -6.91 -18.05 15.06
N GLN A 62 -7.53 -19.03 15.72
CA GLN A 62 -8.58 -19.86 15.10
C GLN A 62 -9.80 -19.05 14.66
N ASP A 63 -10.11 -17.95 15.35
CA ASP A 63 -11.24 -17.06 15.06
C ASP A 63 -10.89 -15.93 14.06
N MET A 64 -9.65 -15.86 13.58
CA MET A 64 -9.17 -14.74 12.78
C MET A 64 -9.93 -14.60 11.45
N GLU A 65 -10.24 -15.71 10.79
CA GLU A 65 -11.00 -15.67 9.52
C GLU A 65 -12.40 -15.10 9.73
N GLN A 66 -13.07 -15.49 10.81
CA GLN A 66 -14.38 -14.97 11.17
C GLN A 66 -14.30 -13.47 11.45
N ARG A 67 -13.29 -13.04 12.21
CA ARG A 67 -13.06 -11.61 12.52
C ARG A 67 -12.83 -10.77 11.27
N ILE A 68 -12.05 -11.28 10.31
CA ILE A 68 -11.82 -10.62 9.02
C ILE A 68 -13.15 -10.52 8.27
N GLY A 69 -13.91 -11.60 8.16
CA GLY A 69 -15.23 -11.60 7.51
C GLY A 69 -16.21 -10.60 8.14
N ASP A 70 -16.25 -10.56 9.47
CA ASP A 70 -17.09 -9.62 10.24
C ASP A 70 -16.68 -8.16 10.02
N PHE A 71 -15.38 -7.90 9.88
CA PHE A 71 -14.89 -6.56 9.56
C PHE A 71 -15.38 -6.11 8.18
N TYR A 72 -15.24 -6.94 7.15
CA TYR A 72 -15.69 -6.61 5.79
C TYR A 72 -17.20 -6.42 5.70
N ARG A 73 -18.00 -7.25 6.39
CA ARG A 73 -19.46 -7.08 6.45
C ARG A 73 -19.87 -5.76 7.08
N ARG A 74 -19.14 -5.28 8.09
CA ARG A 74 -19.40 -4.01 8.78
C ARG A 74 -18.83 -2.79 8.05
N ASN A 75 -17.86 -2.98 7.16
CA ASN A 75 -17.14 -1.91 6.46
C ASN A 75 -17.16 -2.10 4.94
N PRO A 76 -18.34 -2.03 4.28
CA PRO A 76 -18.40 -2.11 2.83
C PRO A 76 -17.64 -0.94 2.19
N LYS A 77 -16.79 -1.25 1.20
CA LYS A 77 -15.87 -0.32 0.53
C LYS A 77 -16.58 0.88 -0.12
N ASP A 78 -17.82 0.69 -0.55
CA ASP A 78 -18.59 1.69 -1.30
C ASP A 78 -19.60 2.47 -0.46
N ARG A 79 -19.44 2.49 0.88
CA ARG A 79 -20.38 3.15 1.80
C ARG A 79 -20.62 4.64 1.51
N PHE A 80 -19.74 5.30 0.74
CA PHE A 80 -19.82 6.73 0.42
C PHE A 80 -19.91 7.05 -1.08
N GLY A 81 -20.19 6.07 -1.94
CA GLY A 81 -20.32 6.27 -3.39
C GLY A 81 -18.99 6.43 -4.14
N THR A 82 -19.03 6.36 -5.47
CA THR A 82 -17.84 6.45 -6.32
C THR A 82 -17.55 7.90 -6.70
N HIS A 83 -16.64 8.56 -5.98
CA HIS A 83 -16.08 9.82 -6.44
C HIS A 83 -15.00 9.57 -7.50
N ARG A 84 -15.23 10.03 -8.73
CA ARG A 84 -14.25 9.97 -9.81
C ARG A 84 -13.35 11.20 -9.75
N TYR A 85 -12.12 11.01 -9.31
CA TYR A 85 -11.07 12.02 -9.32
C TYR A 85 -10.12 11.79 -10.49
N SER A 86 -9.63 12.87 -11.10
CA SER A 86 -8.55 12.84 -12.10
C SER A 86 -7.31 13.56 -11.57
N LEU A 87 -6.12 13.24 -12.09
CA LEU A 87 -4.87 13.88 -11.68
C LEU A 87 -4.87 15.38 -12.01
N GLU A 88 -5.46 15.73 -13.15
CA GLU A 88 -5.54 17.09 -13.68
C GLU A 88 -6.35 18.01 -12.76
N GLN A 89 -7.40 17.49 -12.10
CA GLN A 89 -8.17 18.24 -11.10
C GLN A 89 -7.32 18.74 -9.92
N PHE A 90 -6.16 18.11 -9.71
CA PHE A 90 -5.21 18.44 -8.66
C PHE A 90 -3.90 19.00 -9.23
N GLY A 91 -3.83 19.40 -10.50
CA GLY A 91 -2.61 19.96 -11.09
C GLY A 91 -1.49 18.95 -11.32
N MET A 92 -1.81 17.66 -11.36
CA MET A 92 -0.84 16.59 -11.57
C MET A 92 -0.91 16.05 -13.00
N ASN A 93 0.24 15.64 -13.53
CA ASN A 93 0.36 15.04 -14.85
C ASN A 93 0.74 13.55 -14.74
N ARG A 94 -0.01 12.68 -15.42
CA ARG A 94 0.19 11.22 -15.37
C ARG A 94 1.62 10.78 -15.71
N GLU A 95 2.22 11.34 -16.75
CA GLU A 95 3.57 10.95 -17.18
C GLU A 95 4.64 11.37 -16.17
N GLU A 96 4.45 12.54 -15.54
CA GLU A 96 5.31 12.99 -14.45
C GLU A 96 5.22 12.07 -13.24
N GLU A 97 4.00 11.68 -12.85
CA GLU A 97 3.80 10.71 -11.76
C GLU A 97 4.41 9.35 -12.10
N MET A 98 4.22 8.85 -13.33
CA MET A 98 4.84 7.59 -13.76
C MET A 98 6.37 7.64 -13.70
N ARG A 99 6.98 8.76 -14.13
CA ARG A 99 8.43 8.96 -14.02
C ARG A 99 8.88 9.04 -12.56
N ARG A 100 8.13 9.76 -11.71
CA ARG A 100 8.44 9.94 -10.29
C ARG A 100 8.49 8.62 -9.52
N TYR A 101 7.57 7.71 -9.83
CA TYR A 101 7.47 6.41 -9.18
C TYR A 101 8.14 5.25 -9.95
N ALA A 102 8.85 5.52 -11.05
CA ALA A 102 9.41 4.48 -11.92
C ALA A 102 10.30 3.47 -11.16
N ALA A 103 11.25 3.94 -10.36
CA ALA A 103 12.14 3.06 -9.59
C ALA A 103 11.39 2.21 -8.54
N TYR A 104 10.34 2.76 -7.93
CA TYR A 104 9.49 2.02 -7.00
C TYR A 104 8.73 0.91 -7.72
N ARG A 105 8.11 1.25 -8.84
CA ARG A 105 7.36 0.33 -9.68
C ARG A 105 8.23 -0.79 -10.25
N GLU A 106 9.44 -0.47 -10.69
CA GLU A 106 10.41 -1.48 -11.15
C GLU A 106 10.78 -2.45 -10.02
N ARG A 107 11.12 -1.93 -8.83
CA ARG A 107 11.48 -2.74 -7.66
C ARG A 107 10.38 -3.75 -7.27
N PHE A 108 9.12 -3.33 -7.34
CA PHE A 108 7.97 -4.13 -6.92
C PHE A 108 7.15 -4.71 -8.08
N ARG A 109 7.61 -4.56 -9.33
CA ARG A 109 6.92 -5.04 -10.55
C ARG A 109 5.46 -4.57 -10.66
N LEU A 110 5.24 -3.26 -10.51
CA LEU A 110 3.92 -2.58 -10.58
C LEU A 110 3.70 -1.81 -11.90
#